data_AF-A0A831K9Y5-F1
#
_entry.id   AF-A0A831K9Y5-F1
#
_cell.length_a   1.000
_cell.length_b   1.000
_cell.length_c   1.000
_cell.angle_alpha   90.00
_cell.angle_beta   90.00
_cell.angle_gamma   90.00
#
_symmetry.space_group_name_H-M   'P 1'
#
loop_
_entity.id
_entity.type
_entity.pdbx_description
1 polymer ?
#
loop_
_entity_poly.entity_id
_entity_poly.type
_entity_poly.pdbx_seq_one_letter_code
_entity_poly.pdbx_strand_id
1 'polypeptide(L)'
;MYSFVYKIKPQDNVATALTELKRGHVYKIFEEGRGFVGEIEAVTRVPQWYKVALTEILEEAPVIKFGYPIGLAAINIKPGTVVHLTNIILSPDFVFEELVEKGFTLGKALVNIDKGDSVRVGKNFKPTHAAFRELPTGTKIGYAAKRILADEVVRLGNLVELPHKLGWNEKYRNLVKEFYKFLNTGVISMSRV
;
A
#
# COMPACT_ATOMS: atom_id res chain seq x y z
N MET A 1 21.48 4.07 21.26
CA MET A 1 20.30 4.27 20.38
C MET A 1 19.19 3.38 20.90
N TYR A 2 17.98 3.90 21.07
CA TYR A 2 16.86 3.14 21.63
C TYR A 2 16.49 1.96 20.72
N SER A 3 16.42 0.75 21.28
CA SER A 3 16.19 -0.50 20.52
C SER A 3 14.83 -1.10 20.83
N PHE A 4 13.77 -0.37 20.49
CA PHE A 4 12.39 -0.78 20.71
C PHE A 4 11.48 -0.40 19.55
N VAL A 5 10.32 -1.05 19.48
CA VAL A 5 9.23 -0.71 18.56
C VAL A 5 8.14 0.03 19.33
N TYR A 6 7.54 1.02 18.69
CA TYR A 6 6.62 1.95 19.35
C TYR A 6 5.17 1.67 18.97
N LYS A 7 4.38 1.24 19.95
CA LYS A 7 2.94 0.94 19.87
C LYS A 7 2.17 2.08 20.52
N ILE A 8 1.14 2.59 19.87
CA ILE A 8 0.48 3.83 20.30
C ILE A 8 -0.76 3.53 21.13
N LYS A 9 -1.64 2.65 20.64
CA LYS A 9 -2.85 2.24 21.37
C LYS A 9 -2.81 0.76 21.73
N PRO A 10 -3.44 0.35 22.84
CA PRO A 10 -3.52 -1.07 23.22
C PRO A 10 -4.08 -1.98 22.13
N GLN A 11 -4.99 -1.47 21.30
CA GLN A 11 -5.64 -2.19 20.20
C GLN A 11 -4.75 -2.35 18.95
N ASP A 12 -3.62 -1.64 18.87
CA ASP A 12 -2.75 -1.70 17.71
C ASP A 12 -2.17 -3.11 17.53
N ASN A 13 -2.30 -3.66 16.33
CA ASN A 13 -1.66 -4.93 15.97
C ASN A 13 -0.34 -4.75 15.20
N VAL A 14 0.09 -3.50 15.03
CA VAL A 14 1.38 -3.11 14.47
C VAL A 14 2.07 -2.05 15.33
N ALA A 15 3.40 -2.01 15.31
CA ALA A 15 4.21 -0.95 15.92
C ALA A 15 5.08 -0.24 14.89
N THR A 16 5.59 0.95 15.22
CA THR A 16 6.59 1.68 14.42
C THR A 16 7.99 1.26 14.82
N ALA A 17 8.83 0.89 13.86
CA ALA A 17 10.26 0.69 14.07
C ALA A 17 10.96 2.06 14.20
N LEU A 18 11.45 2.44 15.38
CA LEU A 18 12.16 3.74 15.58
C LEU A 18 13.60 3.69 15.08
N THR A 19 14.11 2.49 14.83
CA THR A 19 15.42 2.17 14.27
C THR A 19 15.24 1.04 13.27
N GLU A 20 16.27 0.72 12.47
CA GLU A 20 16.21 -0.47 11.62
C GLU A 20 16.19 -1.75 12.47
N LEU A 21 15.18 -2.61 12.24
CA LEU A 21 15.11 -3.93 12.86
C LEU A 21 15.80 -4.96 11.97
N LYS A 22 16.79 -5.65 12.53
CA LYS A 22 17.53 -6.72 11.89
C LYS A 22 16.78 -8.04 12.07
N ARG A 23 16.70 -8.83 11.01
CA ARG A 23 16.11 -10.17 11.07
C ARG A 23 16.79 -11.02 12.16
N GLY A 24 16.00 -11.79 12.90
CA GLY A 24 16.43 -12.69 13.98
C GLY A 24 16.81 -11.99 15.29
N HIS A 25 16.66 -10.67 15.39
CA HIS A 25 16.90 -9.93 16.63
C HIS A 25 15.58 -9.67 17.36
N VAL A 26 15.66 -9.66 18.69
CA VAL A 26 14.54 -9.37 19.58
C VAL A 26 14.56 -7.90 19.97
N TYR A 27 13.39 -7.26 19.92
CA TYR A 27 13.20 -5.85 20.23
C TYR A 27 12.09 -5.70 21.28
N LYS A 28 12.29 -4.79 22.23
CA LYS A 28 11.23 -4.47 23.21
C LYS A 28 10.07 -3.75 22.54
N ILE A 29 8.86 -3.97 23.03
CA ILE A 29 7.65 -3.24 22.63
C ILE A 29 7.39 -2.18 23.69
N PHE A 30 7.47 -0.90 23.30
CA PHE A 30 7.05 0.22 24.13
C PHE A 30 5.63 0.65 23.73
N GLU A 31 4.69 0.58 24.66
CA GLU A 31 3.31 1.05 24.49
C GLU A 31 3.12 2.41 25.17
N GLU A 32 2.62 3.40 24.42
CA GLU A 32 2.36 4.74 24.93
C GLU A 32 1.44 4.71 26.15
N GLY A 33 1.82 5.41 27.23
CA GLY A 33 1.08 5.44 28.49
C GLY A 33 1.23 4.18 29.37
N ARG A 34 1.85 3.09 28.90
CA ARG A 34 2.12 1.88 29.70
C ARG A 34 3.61 1.56 29.88
N GLY A 35 4.48 2.00 28.98
CA GLY A 35 5.90 1.65 29.01
C GLY A 35 6.19 0.34 28.29
N PHE A 36 7.17 -0.43 28.76
CA PHE A 36 7.55 -1.69 28.11
C PHE A 36 6.58 -2.82 28.44
N VAL A 37 5.92 -3.38 27.42
CA VAL A 37 4.83 -4.36 27.57
C VAL A 37 5.17 -5.76 27.05
N GLY A 38 6.36 -5.94 26.48
CA GLY A 38 6.81 -7.22 25.95
C GLY A 38 7.95 -7.08 24.96
N GLU A 39 8.17 -8.12 24.17
CA GLU A 39 9.24 -8.21 23.19
C GLU A 39 8.72 -8.86 21.89
N ILE A 40 9.36 -8.56 20.77
CA ILE A 40 9.06 -9.13 19.45
C ILE A 40 10.35 -9.46 18.71
N GLU A 41 10.44 -10.67 18.17
CA GLU A 41 11.51 -11.04 17.23
C GLU A 41 11.18 -10.54 15.83
N ALA A 42 12.09 -9.81 15.19
CA ALA A 42 11.93 -9.40 13.80
C ALA A 42 12.21 -10.58 12.86
N VAL A 43 11.18 -11.16 12.23
CA VAL A 43 11.35 -12.27 11.27
C VAL A 43 11.76 -11.81 9.86
N THR A 44 11.66 -10.50 9.60
CA THR A 44 12.16 -9.82 8.40
C THR A 44 12.98 -8.60 8.79
N ARG A 45 13.82 -8.07 7.88
CA ARG A 45 14.37 -6.73 8.05
C ARG A 45 13.23 -5.71 7.99
N VAL A 46 13.11 -4.84 9.00
CA VAL A 46 12.13 -3.75 9.03
C VAL A 46 12.89 -2.43 8.99
N PRO A 47 12.77 -1.64 7.91
CA PRO A 47 13.40 -0.33 7.84
C PRO A 47 12.92 0.60 8.95
N GLN A 48 13.74 1.60 9.29
CA GLN A 48 13.33 2.65 10.21
C GLN A 48 12.04 3.33 9.71
N TRP A 49 11.14 3.65 10.63
CA TRP A 49 9.82 4.27 10.45
C TRP A 49 8.75 3.38 9.80
N TYR A 50 9.09 2.13 9.48
CA TYR A 50 8.13 1.18 8.92
C TYR A 50 7.35 0.50 10.04
N LYS A 51 6.25 -0.16 9.64
CA LYS A 51 5.42 -0.93 10.57
C LYS A 51 5.96 -2.35 10.70
N VAL A 52 5.90 -2.90 11.90
CA VAL A 52 6.13 -4.32 12.18
C VAL A 52 4.87 -4.91 12.81
N ALA A 53 4.48 -6.11 12.39
CA ALA A 53 3.36 -6.83 12.98
C ALA A 53 3.70 -7.26 14.41
N LEU A 54 2.81 -7.00 15.36
CA LEU A 54 2.96 -7.39 16.77
C LEU A 54 2.28 -8.74 17.07
N THR A 55 1.30 -9.12 16.24
CA THR A 55 0.55 -10.37 16.30
C THR A 55 0.41 -10.93 14.89
N GLU A 56 -0.10 -12.15 14.77
CA GLU A 56 -0.55 -12.68 13.49
C GLU A 56 -1.73 -11.83 12.97
N ILE A 57 -1.65 -11.46 11.70
CA ILE A 57 -2.70 -10.75 10.97
C ILE A 57 -3.03 -11.62 9.75
N LEU A 58 -4.17 -12.31 9.79
CA LEU A 58 -4.60 -13.17 8.68
C LEU A 58 -4.95 -12.33 7.45
N GLU A 59 -4.93 -12.93 6.28
CA GLU A 59 -5.43 -12.33 5.04
C GLU A 59 -6.84 -11.79 5.26
N GLU A 60 -7.11 -10.61 4.68
CA GLU A 60 -8.34 -9.83 4.85
C GLU A 60 -8.60 -9.29 6.27
N ALA A 61 -7.78 -9.63 7.27
CA ALA A 61 -7.93 -9.09 8.63
C ALA A 61 -7.43 -7.63 8.72
N PRO A 62 -8.03 -6.80 9.59
CA PRO A 62 -7.65 -5.41 9.72
C PRO A 62 -6.24 -5.23 10.29
N VAL A 63 -5.49 -4.31 9.71
CA VAL A 63 -4.24 -3.77 10.24
C VAL A 63 -4.60 -2.52 11.04
N ILE A 64 -4.38 -2.54 12.34
CA ILE A 64 -4.84 -1.52 13.30
C ILE A 64 -3.63 -0.73 13.81
N LYS A 65 -3.66 0.59 13.63
CA LYS A 65 -2.69 1.52 14.17
C LYS A 65 -3.38 2.79 14.66
N PHE A 66 -2.90 3.40 15.74
CA PHE A 66 -3.55 4.54 16.41
C PHE A 66 -4.93 4.22 16.98
N GLY A 67 -5.25 2.94 17.17
CA GLY A 67 -6.59 2.47 17.53
C GLY A 67 -7.57 2.41 16.36
N TYR A 68 -7.12 2.67 15.13
CA TYR A 68 -7.96 2.65 13.94
C TYR A 68 -7.47 1.61 12.92
N PRO A 69 -8.38 0.95 12.20
CA PRO A 69 -8.00 0.14 11.04
C PRO A 69 -7.44 1.04 9.93
N ILE A 70 -6.21 0.79 9.51
CA ILE A 70 -5.48 1.55 8.48
C ILE A 70 -5.37 0.77 7.15
N GLY A 71 -5.94 -0.44 7.10
CA GLY A 71 -5.76 -1.39 6.02
C GLY A 71 -6.33 -2.76 6.37
N LEU A 72 -6.40 -3.62 5.37
CA LEU A 72 -6.56 -5.06 5.50
C LEU A 72 -5.26 -5.74 5.06
N ALA A 73 -4.88 -6.84 5.68
CA ALA A 73 -3.76 -7.64 5.24
C ALA A 73 -4.06 -8.29 3.86
N ALA A 74 -3.15 -8.16 2.90
CA ALA A 74 -3.29 -8.74 1.56
C ALA A 74 -2.88 -10.23 1.50
N ILE A 75 -2.21 -10.69 2.55
CA ILE A 75 -1.72 -12.06 2.78
C ILE A 75 -1.66 -12.28 4.29
N ASN A 76 -1.49 -13.52 4.75
CA ASN A 76 -1.14 -13.77 6.15
C ASN A 76 0.20 -13.11 6.52
N ILE A 77 0.20 -12.28 7.56
CA ILE A 77 1.38 -11.57 8.10
C ILE A 77 1.70 -12.12 9.49
N LYS A 78 2.88 -12.74 9.64
CA LYS A 78 3.34 -13.26 10.93
C LYS A 78 3.85 -12.14 11.85
N PRO A 79 3.81 -12.31 13.19
CA PRO A 79 4.48 -11.40 14.12
C PRO A 79 5.94 -11.17 13.72
N GLY A 80 6.43 -9.93 13.89
CA GLY A 80 7.81 -9.56 13.53
C GLY A 80 8.04 -9.28 12.04
N THR A 81 7.01 -9.44 11.19
CA THR A 81 7.10 -9.18 9.76
C THR A 81 6.89 -7.70 9.47
N VAL A 82 7.62 -7.14 8.50
CA VAL A 82 7.37 -5.78 8.00
C VAL A 82 5.95 -5.68 7.42
N VAL A 83 5.21 -4.65 7.84
CA VAL A 83 3.87 -4.32 7.32
C VAL A 83 4.00 -3.06 6.47
N HIS A 84 3.72 -3.18 5.18
CA HIS A 84 3.96 -2.15 4.18
C HIS A 84 2.89 -2.20 3.09
N LEU A 85 2.80 -1.18 2.23
CA LEU A 85 1.82 -1.13 1.13
C LEU A 85 1.87 -2.34 0.18
N THR A 86 2.95 -3.12 0.22
CA THR A 86 3.12 -4.35 -0.57
C THR A 86 2.39 -5.56 0.00
N ASN A 87 1.99 -5.54 1.27
CA ASN A 87 1.27 -6.65 1.92
C ASN A 87 0.02 -6.20 2.70
N ILE A 88 -0.42 -4.96 2.49
CA ILE A 88 -1.70 -4.47 2.98
C ILE A 88 -2.46 -3.80 1.84
N ILE A 89 -3.78 -3.98 1.84
CA ILE A 89 -4.73 -3.24 1.04
C ILE A 89 -5.24 -2.11 1.94
N LEU A 90 -5.07 -0.85 1.56
CA LEU A 90 -5.56 0.27 2.38
C LEU A 90 -7.11 0.31 2.35
N SER A 91 -7.80 0.02 3.47
CA SER A 91 -9.16 0.48 3.86
C SER A 91 -9.54 -0.01 5.27
N PRO A 92 -10.38 0.73 6.03
CA PRO A 92 -11.82 0.64 5.77
C PRO A 92 -12.44 1.95 5.32
N ASP A 93 -12.06 3.12 5.84
CA ASP A 93 -12.55 4.40 5.35
C ASP A 93 -11.45 5.48 5.43
N PHE A 94 -10.80 5.77 4.30
CA PHE A 94 -10.14 7.06 4.10
C PHE A 94 -11.19 8.17 4.41
N VAL A 95 -10.83 9.27 5.10
CA VAL A 95 -11.77 10.20 5.81
C VAL A 95 -13.22 9.98 5.38
N PHE A 96 -13.92 9.11 6.12
CA PHE A 96 -15.13 8.45 5.61
C PHE A 96 -16.16 9.45 5.09
N GLU A 97 -16.46 10.48 5.88
CA GLU A 97 -17.43 11.51 5.50
C GLU A 97 -17.05 12.27 4.20
N GLU A 98 -15.77 12.58 3.98
CA GLU A 98 -15.28 13.34 2.80
C GLU A 98 -15.28 12.52 1.50
N LEU A 99 -15.22 11.20 1.61
CA LEU A 99 -15.19 10.29 0.46
C LEU A 99 -16.56 9.73 0.12
N VAL A 100 -17.48 9.71 1.10
CA VAL A 100 -18.93 9.49 0.92
C VAL A 100 -19.59 10.69 0.23
N GLU A 101 -19.15 11.93 0.51
CA GLU A 101 -19.65 13.11 -0.22
C GLU A 101 -19.34 13.09 -1.73
N LYS A 102 -18.27 12.42 -2.17
CA LYS A 102 -17.79 12.49 -3.57
C LYS A 102 -17.52 11.14 -4.26
N GLY A 103 -17.75 10.02 -3.58
CA GLY A 103 -17.92 8.68 -4.16
C GLY A 103 -16.73 8.12 -4.95
N PHE A 104 -15.48 8.43 -4.61
CA PHE A 104 -14.23 7.99 -5.30
C PHE A 104 -14.34 7.91 -6.83
N THR A 105 -15.18 8.77 -7.40
CA THR A 105 -15.64 8.66 -8.77
C THR A 105 -14.60 9.34 -9.63
N LEU A 106 -13.82 8.54 -10.33
CA LEU A 106 -12.83 9.05 -11.27
C LEU A 106 -13.53 9.64 -12.48
N GLY A 107 -14.65 9.04 -12.87
CA GLY A 107 -15.35 9.34 -14.10
C GLY A 107 -16.45 8.36 -14.44
N LYS A 108 -16.83 8.34 -15.72
CA LYS A 108 -17.77 7.37 -16.26
C LYS A 108 -17.12 6.54 -17.37
N ALA A 109 -17.53 5.29 -17.47
CA ALA A 109 -17.20 4.47 -18.62
C ALA A 109 -17.97 5.01 -19.84
N LEU A 110 -17.26 5.29 -20.93
CA LEU A 110 -17.87 5.73 -22.19
C LEU A 110 -18.42 4.56 -22.99
N VAL A 111 -17.87 3.36 -22.77
CA VAL A 111 -18.23 2.10 -23.41
C VAL A 111 -18.07 0.98 -22.37
N ASN A 112 -18.54 -0.22 -22.68
CA ASN A 112 -18.23 -1.39 -21.88
C ASN A 112 -16.71 -1.62 -21.84
N ILE A 113 -16.17 -1.86 -20.64
CA ILE A 113 -14.75 -2.16 -20.41
C ILE A 113 -14.68 -3.54 -19.75
N ASP A 114 -14.07 -4.52 -20.42
CA ASP A 114 -13.97 -5.86 -19.85
C ASP A 114 -12.82 -5.93 -18.84
N LYS A 115 -12.89 -6.94 -17.95
CA LYS A 115 -11.83 -7.17 -16.97
C LYS A 115 -10.48 -7.35 -17.68
N GLY A 116 -9.47 -6.60 -17.23
CA GLY A 116 -8.13 -6.61 -17.78
C GLY A 116 -7.91 -5.63 -18.93
N ASP A 117 -8.95 -4.98 -19.44
CA ASP A 117 -8.80 -3.93 -20.45
C ASP A 117 -8.22 -2.66 -19.84
N SER A 118 -7.44 -1.93 -20.63
CA SER A 118 -6.90 -0.64 -20.20
C SER A 118 -8.00 0.42 -20.13
N VAL A 119 -8.09 1.13 -19.02
CA VAL A 119 -8.97 2.29 -18.83
C VAL A 119 -8.18 3.54 -19.22
N ARG A 120 -8.71 4.30 -20.19
CA ARG A 120 -8.02 5.39 -20.87
C ARG A 120 -8.88 6.63 -21.02
N VAL A 121 -8.33 7.77 -20.60
CA VAL A 121 -8.96 9.09 -20.67
C VAL A 121 -9.39 9.43 -22.09
N GLY A 122 -10.65 9.82 -22.27
CA GLY A 122 -11.22 10.23 -23.56
C GLY A 122 -11.39 9.11 -24.59
N LYS A 123 -11.07 7.85 -24.23
CA LYS A 123 -11.28 6.68 -25.10
C LYS A 123 -12.45 5.84 -24.61
N ASN A 124 -12.26 5.15 -23.50
CA ASN A 124 -13.31 4.35 -22.84
C ASN A 124 -13.67 4.90 -21.46
N PHE A 125 -13.03 5.98 -21.02
CA PHE A 125 -13.27 6.61 -19.73
C PHE A 125 -13.32 8.14 -19.86
N LYS A 126 -14.40 8.74 -19.34
CA LYS A 126 -14.57 10.20 -19.25
C LYS A 126 -14.29 10.65 -17.82
N PRO A 127 -13.21 11.38 -17.55
CA PRO A 127 -12.89 11.84 -16.21
C PRO A 127 -13.91 12.88 -15.74
N THR A 128 -14.37 12.73 -14.50
CA THR A 128 -15.15 13.74 -13.78
C THR A 128 -14.34 14.34 -12.63
N HIS A 129 -13.37 13.58 -12.10
CA HIS A 129 -12.46 14.00 -11.04
C HIS A 129 -11.38 14.97 -11.54
N ALA A 130 -11.14 16.05 -10.78
CA ALA A 130 -10.27 17.16 -11.19
C ALA A 130 -8.85 16.71 -11.60
N ALA A 131 -8.25 15.79 -10.85
CA ALA A 131 -6.91 15.26 -11.14
C ALA A 131 -6.74 14.59 -12.51
N PHE A 132 -7.84 14.24 -13.19
CA PHE A 132 -7.82 13.58 -14.50
C PHE A 132 -8.37 14.45 -15.63
N ARG A 133 -8.89 15.65 -15.35
CA ARG A 133 -9.53 16.53 -16.36
C ARG A 133 -8.54 17.08 -17.38
N GLU A 134 -7.32 17.36 -16.94
CA GLU A 134 -6.26 17.94 -17.79
C GLU A 134 -5.37 16.88 -18.44
N LEU A 135 -5.61 15.58 -18.16
CA LEU A 135 -4.81 14.52 -18.75
C LEU A 135 -5.06 14.42 -20.26
N PRO A 136 -4.00 14.22 -21.07
CA PRO A 136 -4.15 14.02 -22.51
C PRO A 136 -5.08 12.84 -22.84
N THR A 137 -5.83 12.97 -23.94
CA THR A 137 -6.64 11.87 -24.46
C THR A 137 -5.76 10.65 -24.79
N GLY A 138 -6.17 9.47 -24.33
CA GLY A 138 -5.45 8.21 -24.47
C GLY A 138 -4.58 7.83 -23.26
N THR A 139 -4.41 8.73 -22.28
CA THR A 139 -3.68 8.46 -21.04
C THR A 139 -4.32 7.28 -20.31
N LYS A 140 -3.51 6.23 -20.05
CA LYS A 140 -3.94 5.04 -19.32
C LYS A 140 -3.89 5.32 -17.83
N ILE A 141 -5.01 5.08 -17.15
CA ILE A 141 -5.16 5.31 -15.71
C ILE A 141 -5.24 4.01 -14.90
N GLY A 142 -5.29 2.87 -15.59
CA GLY A 142 -5.27 1.54 -14.99
C GLY A 142 -5.83 0.50 -15.94
N TYR A 143 -6.05 -0.70 -15.41
CA TYR A 143 -6.77 -1.79 -16.04
C TYR A 143 -8.02 -2.09 -15.23
N ALA A 144 -9.11 -2.44 -15.89
CA ALA A 144 -10.35 -2.74 -15.21
C ALA A 144 -10.20 -4.02 -14.36
N ALA A 145 -10.37 -3.90 -13.05
CA ALA A 145 -10.29 -5.01 -12.10
C ALA A 145 -11.44 -6.02 -12.29
N LYS A 146 -12.58 -5.53 -12.80
CA LYS A 146 -13.78 -6.26 -13.20
C LYS A 146 -14.42 -5.57 -14.40
N ARG A 147 -15.39 -6.22 -15.05
CA ARG A 147 -16.17 -5.59 -16.13
C ARG A 147 -16.91 -4.35 -15.61
N ILE A 148 -16.89 -3.28 -16.40
CA ILE A 148 -17.58 -2.00 -16.14
C ILE A 148 -18.46 -1.73 -17.36
N LEU A 149 -19.76 -1.51 -17.16
CA LEU A 149 -20.70 -1.24 -18.26
C LEU A 149 -20.62 0.23 -18.69
N ALA A 150 -21.04 0.50 -19.92
CA ALA A 150 -21.18 1.87 -20.41
C ALA A 150 -22.05 2.71 -19.45
N ASP A 151 -21.69 3.97 -19.27
CA ASP A 151 -22.29 4.94 -18.36
C ASP A 151 -22.19 4.63 -16.85
N GLU A 152 -21.64 3.46 -16.48
CA GLU A 152 -21.32 3.18 -15.08
C GLU A 152 -20.22 4.11 -14.56
N VAL A 153 -20.33 4.37 -13.27
CA VAL A 153 -19.36 5.15 -12.51
C VAL A 153 -18.08 4.33 -12.36
N VAL A 154 -16.98 4.85 -12.92
CA VAL A 154 -15.63 4.30 -12.78
C VAL A 154 -15.01 4.91 -11.53
N ARG A 155 -14.76 4.05 -10.55
CA ARG A 155 -14.14 4.38 -9.27
C ARG A 155 -12.71 3.89 -9.24
N LEU A 156 -11.90 4.43 -8.33
CA LEU A 156 -10.51 4.00 -8.15
C LEU A 156 -10.41 2.49 -7.86
N GLY A 157 -11.31 1.94 -7.04
CA GLY A 157 -11.38 0.50 -6.78
C GLY A 157 -11.78 -0.36 -7.98
N ASN A 158 -12.15 0.24 -9.12
CA ASN A 158 -12.34 -0.49 -10.37
C ASN A 158 -11.05 -0.64 -11.18
N LEU A 159 -9.93 -0.06 -10.74
CA LEU A 159 -8.67 -0.02 -11.50
C LEU A 159 -7.54 -0.74 -10.76
N VAL A 160 -6.69 -1.44 -11.52
CA VAL A 160 -5.39 -2.00 -11.09
C VAL A 160 -4.28 -1.54 -12.02
N GLU A 161 -3.02 -1.48 -11.57
CA GLU A 161 -1.90 -1.01 -12.41
C GLU A 161 -1.33 -2.06 -13.38
N LEU A 162 -1.65 -3.35 -13.21
CA LEU A 162 -1.01 -4.44 -13.95
C LEU A 162 -2.04 -5.28 -14.74
N PRO A 163 -1.88 -5.48 -16.06
CA PRO A 163 -2.51 -6.58 -16.75
C PRO A 163 -1.57 -7.79 -16.65
N HIS A 164 -1.84 -8.73 -15.75
CA HIS A 164 -1.00 -9.91 -15.66
C HIS A 164 -1.28 -10.88 -16.82
N LYS A 165 -0.39 -10.89 -17.81
CA LYS A 165 -0.10 -12.07 -18.65
C LYS A 165 1.42 -12.13 -18.84
N LEU A 166 2.01 -13.27 -18.47
CA LEU A 166 3.43 -13.65 -18.54
C LEU A 166 4.26 -13.39 -17.27
N GLY A 167 4.92 -14.46 -16.82
CA GLY A 167 5.65 -14.57 -15.56
C GLY A 167 6.79 -13.57 -15.39
N TRP A 168 7.23 -13.45 -14.14
CA TRP A 168 8.19 -12.47 -13.64
C TRP A 168 9.43 -12.31 -14.54
N ASN A 169 9.50 -11.17 -15.24
CA ASN A 169 10.58 -10.83 -16.16
C ASN A 169 11.90 -10.58 -15.43
N GLU A 170 12.90 -11.40 -15.72
CA GLU A 170 14.24 -11.37 -15.13
C GLU A 170 15.00 -10.06 -15.42
N LYS A 171 14.70 -9.42 -16.55
CA LYS A 171 15.24 -8.10 -16.95
C LYS A 171 14.74 -6.99 -16.03
N TYR A 172 13.50 -7.10 -15.53
CA TYR A 172 12.96 -6.16 -14.52
C TYR A 172 13.56 -6.39 -13.14
N ARG A 173 13.76 -7.66 -12.73
CA ARG A 173 14.56 -7.96 -11.52
C ARG A 173 15.95 -7.36 -11.61
N ASN A 174 16.60 -7.47 -12.76
CA ASN A 174 17.93 -6.91 -12.97
C ASN A 174 17.90 -5.39 -13.01
N LEU A 175 16.88 -4.77 -13.62
CA LEU A 175 16.71 -3.31 -13.59
C LEU A 175 16.49 -2.77 -12.17
N VAL A 176 15.67 -3.43 -11.35
CA VAL A 176 15.45 -3.06 -9.94
C VAL A 176 16.73 -3.28 -9.13
N LYS A 177 17.45 -4.37 -9.36
CA LYS A 177 18.77 -4.62 -8.73
C LYS A 177 19.79 -3.55 -9.12
N GLU A 178 19.86 -3.19 -10.41
CA GLU A 178 20.75 -2.13 -10.93
C GLU A 178 20.38 -0.77 -10.34
N PHE A 179 19.09 -0.44 -10.27
CA PHE A 179 18.59 0.79 -9.66
C PHE A 179 19.01 0.92 -8.18
N TYR A 180 18.85 -0.14 -7.39
CA TYR A 180 19.35 -0.15 -6.00
C TYR A 180 20.88 -0.11 -5.93
N LYS A 181 21.59 -0.67 -6.92
CA LYS A 181 23.05 -0.58 -7.02
C LYS A 181 23.50 0.87 -7.27
N PHE A 182 22.83 1.60 -8.15
CA PHE A 182 23.09 3.03 -8.42
C PHE A 182 22.76 3.95 -7.23
N LEU A 183 21.70 3.63 -6.46
CA LEU A 183 21.40 4.34 -5.22
C LEU A 183 22.48 4.08 -4.15
N ASN A 184 22.94 2.84 -4.01
CA ASN A 184 23.94 2.46 -3.01
C ASN A 184 25.35 2.95 -3.35
N THR A 185 25.67 3.11 -4.64
CA THR A 185 26.94 3.69 -5.09
C THR A 185 26.92 5.23 -5.07
N GLY A 186 25.79 5.85 -4.70
CA GLY A 186 25.63 7.31 -4.64
C GLY A 186 25.58 8.00 -6.00
N VAL A 187 25.51 7.23 -7.10
CA VAL A 187 25.44 7.76 -8.48
C VAL A 187 24.09 8.44 -8.72
N ILE A 188 23.04 7.96 -8.06
CA ILE A 188 21.72 8.59 -8.02
C ILE A 188 21.41 8.90 -6.56
N SER A 189 21.15 10.16 -6.23
CA SER A 189 20.61 10.56 -4.92
C SER A 189 19.13 10.88 -5.05
N MET A 190 18.31 10.28 -4.18
CA MET A 190 16.87 10.57 -4.08
C MET A 190 16.55 11.51 -2.92
N SER A 191 17.53 12.26 -2.41
CA SER A 191 17.26 13.40 -1.53
C SER A 191 16.52 14.46 -2.34
N ARG A 192 15.26 14.72 -1.99
CA ARG A 192 14.54 15.90 -2.48
C ARG A 192 15.33 17.15 -2.10
N VAL A 193 15.78 17.91 -3.09
CA VAL A 193 15.84 19.37 -2.94
C VAL A 193 14.40 19.87 -2.78
#